data_AF-A0A4Q6GH91-F1
#
_entry.id   AF-A0A4Q6GH91-F1
#
_cell.length_a   1.000
_cell.length_b   1.000
_cell.length_c   1.000
_cell.angle_alpha   90.00
_cell.angle_beta   90.00
_cell.angle_gamma   90.00
#
_symmetry.space_group_name_H-M   'P 1'
#
loop_
_entity.id
_entity.type
_entity.pdbx_description
1 polymer ?
#
loop_
_entity_poly.entity_id
_entity_poly.type
_entity_poly.pdbx_seq_one_letter_code
_entity_poly.pdbx_strand_id
1 'polypeptide(L)' 'DSNVLEVFIGRLRKKLDPEGELKPIETVRGRGYRFAIPRNHEG' A
#
# COMPACT_ATOMS: atom_id res chain seq x y z
N ASP A 1 16.86 7.92 -13.33
CA ASP A 1 16.63 7.71 -11.88
C ASP A 1 15.21 7.26 -11.61
N SER A 2 15.03 6.03 -11.14
CA SER A 2 13.71 5.58 -10.69
C SER A 2 13.40 6.20 -9.33
N ASN A 3 12.16 6.68 -9.16
CA ASN A 3 11.69 7.20 -7.89
C ASN A 3 11.79 6.11 -6.81
N VAL A 4 12.70 6.28 -5.86
CA VAL A 4 13.00 5.28 -4.82
C VAL A 4 11.78 5.00 -3.93
N LEU A 5 10.89 5.98 -3.75
CA LEU A 5 9.65 5.81 -3.00
C LEU A 5 8.70 4.83 -3.69
N GLU A 6 8.55 4.92 -5.01
CA GLU A 6 7.72 4.00 -5.79
C GLU A 6 8.26 2.58 -5.73
N VAL A 7 9.60 2.42 -5.78
CA VAL A 7 10.25 1.12 -5.62
C VAL A 7 9.95 0.52 -4.25
N PHE A 8 10.08 1.32 -3.17
CA PHE A 8 9.81 0.83 -1.82
C PHE A 8 8.33 0.52 -1.59
N ILE A 9 7.40 1.35 -2.09
CA ILE A 9 5.97 1.07 -2.00
C ILE A 9 5.60 -0.20 -2.78
N GLY A 10 6.19 -0.42 -3.95
CA GLY A 10 6.01 -1.66 -4.72
C GLY A 10 6.47 -2.90 -3.96
N ARG A 11 7.64 -2.83 -3.31
CA ARG A 11 8.17 -3.91 -2.46
C ARG A 11 7.30 -4.14 -1.23
N LEU A 12 6.84 -3.07 -0.58
CA LEU A 12 6.00 -3.16 0.61
C LEU A 12 4.64 -3.78 0.28
N ARG A 13 4.00 -3.40 -0.82
CA ARG A 13 2.75 -4.02 -1.30
C ARG A 13 2.90 -5.54 -1.45
N LYS A 14 3.94 -5.99 -2.15
CA LYS A 14 4.22 -7.43 -2.32
C LYS A 14 4.50 -8.15 -1.00
N LYS A 15 5.14 -7.47 -0.04
CA LYS A 15 5.44 -8.05 1.27
C LYS A 15 4.19 -8.19 2.15
N LEU A 16 3.26 -7.23 2.05
CA LEU A 16 2.02 -7.23 2.83
C LEU A 16 0.93 -8.12 2.22
N ASP A 17 0.90 -8.19 0.90
CA ASP A 17 -0.15 -8.86 0.13
C ASP A 17 0.47 -9.47 -1.14
N PRO A 18 1.17 -10.61 -0.99
CA PRO A 18 1.88 -11.23 -2.11
C PRO A 18 0.94 -11.69 -3.22
N GLU A 19 -0.29 -12.09 -2.87
CA GLU A 19 -1.32 -12.56 -3.80
C GLU A 19 -2.17 -11.41 -4.38
N GLY A 20 -2.12 -10.21 -3.79
CA GLY A 20 -2.81 -9.03 -4.31
C GLY A 20 -4.32 -8.97 -3.99
N GLU A 21 -4.77 -9.75 -3.01
CA GLU A 21 -6.17 -9.86 -2.61
C GLU A 21 -6.60 -8.69 -1.72
N LEU A 22 -5.74 -8.27 -0.78
CA LEU A 22 -6.06 -7.28 0.24
C LEU A 22 -5.84 -5.83 -0.22
N LYS A 23 -4.94 -5.61 -1.18
CA LYS A 23 -4.54 -4.30 -1.73
C LYS A 23 -4.33 -3.24 -0.64
N PRO A 24 -3.42 -3.48 0.31
CA PRO A 24 -3.37 -2.75 1.58
C PRO A 24 -2.92 -1.29 1.46
N ILE A 25 -2.32 -0.88 0.35
CA ILE A 25 -1.83 0.49 0.11
C ILE A 25 -2.32 0.98 -1.24
N GLU A 26 -3.12 2.04 -1.26
CA GLU A 26 -3.56 2.70 -2.48
C GLU A 26 -2.74 3.95 -2.79
N THR A 27 -2.67 4.31 -4.08
CA THR A 27 -2.08 5.58 -4.51
C THR A 27 -3.19 6.61 -4.67
N VAL A 28 -3.09 7.72 -3.95
CA VAL A 28 -4.03 8.83 -4.04
C VAL A 28 -3.36 9.96 -4.83
N ARG A 29 -3.88 10.23 -6.04
CA ARG A 29 -3.30 11.24 -6.95
C ARG A 29 -3.18 12.60 -6.24
N GLY A 30 -1.98 13.17 -6.28
CA GLY A 30 -1.66 14.46 -5.63
C GLY A 30 -1.57 14.40 -4.10
N ARG A 31 -1.73 13.22 -3.47
CA ARG A 31 -1.73 13.06 -2.00
C ARG A 31 -0.80 11.97 -1.47
N GLY A 32 -0.24 11.13 -2.35
CA GLY A 32 0.71 10.09 -1.96
C GLY A 32 0.06 8.73 -1.77
N TYR A 33 0.41 8.02 -0.69
CA TYR A 33 -0.01 6.64 -0.44
C TYR A 33 -0.82 6.55 0.86
N ARG A 34 -1.87 5.73 0.87
CA ARG A 34 -2.77 5.54 2.02
C ARG A 34 -2.97 4.05 2.30
N PHE A 35 -3.04 3.68 3.59
CA PHE A 35 -3.46 2.33 3.98
C PHE A 35 -4.96 2.16 3.76
N ALA A 36 -5.34 1.08 3.08
CA ALA A 36 -6.73 0.76 2.71
C ALA A 36 -7.30 -0.45 3.46
N ILE A 37 -6.65 -0.87 4.55
CA ILE A 37 -7.11 -1.99 5.38
C ILE A 37 -8.19 -1.48 6.36
N PRO A 38 -9.35 -2.16 6.48
CA PRO A 38 -10.34 -1.84 7.50
C PRO A 38 -9.72 -1.87 8.89
N ARG A 39 -10.02 -0.87 9.72
CA ARG A 39 -9.70 -0.96 11.14
C ARG A 39 -10.69 -1.94 11.77
N ASN A 40 -10.23 -3.12 12.14
CA ASN A 40 -10.98 -3.98 13.06
C ASN A 40 -11.09 -3.24 14.39
N HIS A 41 -12.16 -2.46 14.55
CA HIS A 41 -12.61 -2.05 15.88
C HIS A 41 -13.48 -3.20 16.36
N GLU A 42 -12.86 -4.18 17.01
CA GLU A 42 -13.60 -5.01 17.94
C GLU A 42 -13.89 -4.14 19.15
N GLY A 43 -15.16 -3.75 19.29
CA GLY A 43 -15.74 -3.18 20.49
C GLY A 43 -16.77 -4.14 21.04
#